data_AF-A0A535ETJ4-F1
#
_entry.id   AF-A0A535ETJ4-F1
#
_cell.length_a   1.000
_cell.length_b   1.000
_cell.length_c   1.000
_cell.angle_alpha   90.00
_cell.angle_beta   90.00
_cell.angle_gamma   90.00
#
_symmetry.space_group_name_H-M   'P 1'
#
loop_
_entity.id
_entity.type
_entity.pdbx_description
1 polymer ?
#
loop_
_entity_poly.entity_id
_entity_poly.type
_entity_poly.pdbx_seq_one_letter_code
_entity_poly.pdbx_strand_id
1 'polypeptide(L)'
;MYVRREAAAKVGEFDLLLGAGAEFRSSEDWDFTFRTLAAGFRVVESAAVQVVHHGGRPYADGSAASLLRMNAFSHGAVHTKLLRCGDWVALVLLVEELWSSLRLLRPLAGLAGKPTNAGRLLSYCRGLAAGWAPPVDAGTRTFRPSSATSSPLQSLRSSSTEAPQP
;
A
#
# COMPACT_ATOMS: atom_id res chain seq x y z
N MET A 1 -12.10 -4.24 -6.55
CA MET A 1 -12.06 -5.32 -5.54
C MET A 1 -13.45 -5.51 -4.96
N TYR A 2 -13.91 -6.74 -4.78
CA TYR A 2 -15.13 -7.06 -4.03
C TYR A 2 -14.74 -7.86 -2.78
N VAL A 3 -15.30 -7.51 -1.63
CA VAL A 3 -14.98 -8.13 -0.35
C VAL A 3 -16.26 -8.63 0.31
N ARG A 4 -16.26 -9.88 0.80
CA ARG A 4 -17.39 -10.38 1.59
C ARG A 4 -17.46 -9.60 2.90
N ARG A 5 -18.68 -9.28 3.35
CA ARG A 5 -18.90 -8.57 4.62
C ARG A 5 -18.19 -9.24 5.80
N GLU A 6 -18.21 -10.58 5.87
CA GLU A 6 -17.51 -11.34 6.90
C GLU A 6 -15.99 -11.13 6.90
N ALA A 7 -15.38 -11.04 5.72
CA ALA A 7 -13.95 -10.81 5.57
C ALA A 7 -13.61 -9.37 5.98
N ALA A 8 -14.40 -8.39 5.53
CA ALA A 8 -14.24 -7.00 5.95
C ALA A 8 -14.38 -6.83 7.48
N ALA A 9 -15.36 -7.49 8.09
CA ALA A 9 -15.56 -7.45 9.54
C ALA A 9 -14.38 -8.07 10.33
N LYS A 10 -13.72 -9.09 9.77
CA LYS A 10 -12.59 -9.77 10.40
C LYS A 10 -11.26 -9.04 10.19
N VAL A 11 -11.04 -8.51 8.99
CA VAL A 11 -9.80 -7.81 8.58
C VAL A 11 -9.74 -6.40 9.16
N GLY A 12 -10.90 -5.76 9.33
CA GLY A 12 -11.03 -4.39 9.80
C GLY A 12 -11.01 -3.39 8.64
N GLU A 13 -10.66 -2.14 8.95
CA GLU A 13 -10.65 -1.04 7.99
C GLU A 13 -9.39 -1.04 7.11
N PHE A 14 -9.36 -0.15 6.11
CA PHE A 14 -8.13 0.16 5.39
C PHE A 14 -7.14 0.87 6.31
N ASP A 15 -5.85 0.74 5.99
CA ASP A 15 -4.81 1.51 6.66
C ASP A 15 -4.88 2.96 6.17
N LEU A 16 -5.18 3.89 7.08
CA LEU A 16 -5.42 5.30 6.72
C LEU A 16 -4.16 6.04 6.27
N LEU A 17 -2.97 5.47 6.46
CA LEU A 17 -1.72 6.03 5.94
C LEU A 17 -1.40 5.53 4.52
N LEU A 18 -2.17 4.57 4.02
CA LEU A 18 -2.10 4.04 2.67
C LEU A 18 -3.20 4.63 1.79
N GLY A 19 -3.00 4.55 0.48
CA GLY A 19 -3.95 5.01 -0.53
C GLY A 19 -3.72 6.40 -1.09
N ALA A 20 -4.49 6.71 -2.12
CA ALA A 20 -4.34 7.94 -2.87
C ALA A 20 -4.51 9.17 -1.96
N GLY A 21 -3.50 10.04 -1.94
CA GLY A 21 -3.48 11.24 -1.09
C GLY A 21 -3.09 11.00 0.37
N ALA A 22 -2.94 9.75 0.81
CA ALA A 22 -2.41 9.44 2.13
C ALA A 22 -0.87 9.59 2.18
N GLU A 23 -0.30 9.49 3.38
CA GLU A 23 1.15 9.67 3.63
C GLU A 23 2.02 8.78 2.71
N PHE A 24 1.65 7.52 2.57
CA PHE A 24 2.35 6.54 1.72
C PHE A 24 1.70 6.36 0.35
N ARG A 25 0.74 7.23 -0.02
CA ARG A 25 0.33 7.55 -1.40
C ARG A 25 -0.35 6.45 -2.23
N SER A 26 -0.33 5.19 -1.80
CA SER A 26 -0.82 4.02 -2.55
C SER A 26 -0.98 2.79 -1.63
N SER A 27 -1.28 1.64 -2.22
CA SER A 27 -1.18 0.28 -1.67
C SER A 27 -2.22 -0.09 -0.61
N GLU A 28 -3.29 0.69 -0.50
CA GLU A 28 -4.42 0.40 0.39
C GLU A 28 -5.11 -0.91 0.02
N ASP A 29 -5.27 -1.17 -1.27
CA ASP A 29 -5.92 -2.37 -1.81
C ASP A 29 -5.04 -3.61 -1.66
N TRP A 30 -3.75 -3.47 -1.96
CA TRP A 30 -2.76 -4.52 -1.81
C TRP A 30 -2.56 -4.90 -0.34
N ASP A 31 -2.42 -3.92 0.55
CA ASP A 31 -2.34 -4.14 1.99
C ASP A 31 -3.59 -4.85 2.53
N PHE A 32 -4.78 -4.38 2.15
CA PHE A 32 -6.03 -5.01 2.57
C PHE A 32 -6.12 -6.45 2.06
N THR A 33 -5.68 -6.71 0.84
CA THR A 33 -5.63 -8.04 0.24
C THR A 33 -4.66 -8.95 1.01
N PHE A 34 -3.48 -8.45 1.36
CA PHE A 34 -2.52 -9.19 2.18
C PHE A 34 -3.12 -9.54 3.55
N ARG A 35 -3.71 -8.56 4.25
CA ARG A 35 -4.34 -8.80 5.56
C ARG A 35 -5.53 -9.76 5.47
N THR A 36 -6.24 -9.75 4.34
CA THR A 36 -7.31 -10.73 4.06
C THR A 36 -6.77 -12.15 3.97
N LEU A 37 -5.67 -12.36 3.24
CA LEU A 37 -4.97 -13.65 3.19
C LEU A 37 -4.45 -14.07 4.57
N ALA A 38 -3.82 -13.14 5.30
CA ALA A 38 -3.30 -13.38 6.65
C ALA A 38 -4.41 -13.72 7.67
N ALA A 39 -5.65 -13.27 7.43
CA ALA A 39 -6.82 -13.62 8.22
C ALA A 39 -7.43 -14.99 7.86
N GLY A 40 -6.83 -15.74 6.93
CA GLY A 40 -7.26 -17.09 6.53
C GLY A 40 -8.31 -17.12 5.42
N PHE A 41 -8.63 -15.98 4.81
CA PHE A 41 -9.53 -15.94 3.65
C PHE A 41 -8.78 -16.24 2.35
N ARG A 42 -9.55 -16.48 1.29
CA ARG A 42 -9.04 -16.68 -0.06
C ARG A 42 -9.26 -15.43 -0.90
N VAL A 43 -8.29 -15.10 -1.74
CA VAL A 43 -8.39 -14.08 -2.78
C VAL A 43 -8.45 -14.80 -4.12
N VAL A 44 -9.45 -14.46 -4.94
CA VAL A 44 -9.72 -15.13 -6.22
C VAL A 44 -9.86 -14.06 -7.30
N GLU A 45 -9.12 -14.25 -8.39
CA GLU A 45 -9.34 -13.54 -9.65
C GLU A 45 -10.32 -14.34 -10.52
N SER A 46 -11.35 -13.70 -11.05
CA SER A 46 -12.41 -14.36 -11.83
C SER A 46 -12.57 -13.72 -13.19
N ALA A 47 -12.39 -14.52 -14.25
CA ALA A 47 -12.63 -14.08 -15.63
C ALA A 47 -14.11 -13.80 -15.94
N ALA A 48 -15.03 -14.24 -15.07
CA ALA A 48 -16.47 -14.04 -15.23
C ALA A 48 -16.93 -12.60 -14.92
N VAL A 49 -16.12 -11.81 -14.23
CA VAL A 49 -16.41 -10.40 -13.92
C VAL A 49 -15.26 -9.56 -14.42
N GLN A 50 -15.53 -8.70 -15.41
CA GLN A 50 -14.51 -7.86 -16.03
C GLN A 50 -14.80 -6.39 -15.74
N VAL A 51 -13.78 -5.68 -15.29
CA VAL A 51 -13.84 -4.24 -15.06
C VAL A 51 -12.67 -3.62 -15.81
N VAL A 52 -12.97 -2.71 -16.75
CA VAL A 52 -11.95 -2.01 -17.53
C VAL A 52 -11.54 -0.74 -16.78
N HIS A 53 -10.27 -0.67 -16.38
CA HIS A 53 -9.70 0.49 -15.68
C HIS A 53 -9.02 1.44 -16.68
N HIS A 54 -9.57 2.65 -16.84
CA HIS A 54 -8.96 3.72 -17.65
C HIS A 54 -7.91 4.51 -16.85
N GLY A 55 -7.00 3.79 -16.19
CA GLY A 55 -5.96 4.34 -15.30
C GLY A 55 -4.56 4.41 -15.91
N GLY A 56 -4.40 3.98 -17.17
CA GLY A 56 -3.11 3.97 -17.85
C GLY A 56 -2.44 5.35 -17.88
N ARG A 57 -1.11 5.35 -17.80
CA ARG A 57 -0.29 6.56 -17.89
C ARG A 57 0.75 6.39 -19.00
N PRO A 58 0.97 7.39 -19.86
CA PRO A 58 1.98 7.31 -20.90
C PRO A 58 3.40 7.33 -20.30
N TYR A 59 4.33 6.66 -20.97
CA TYR A 59 5.76 6.75 -20.64
C TYR A 59 6.40 8.02 -21.18
N ALA A 60 5.88 8.57 -22.29
CA ALA A 60 6.50 9.66 -23.03
C ALA A 60 6.63 10.97 -22.23
N ASP A 61 5.67 11.26 -21.35
CA ASP A 61 5.66 12.47 -20.52
C ASP A 61 6.20 12.23 -19.09
N GLY A 62 6.69 11.02 -18.80
CA GLY A 62 7.20 10.64 -17.49
C GLY A 62 6.13 10.37 -16.41
N SER A 63 4.83 10.49 -16.71
CA SER A 63 3.75 10.25 -15.76
C SER A 63 3.71 8.80 -15.26
N ALA A 64 3.94 7.81 -16.15
CA ALA A 64 4.09 6.41 -15.76
C ALA A 64 5.28 6.18 -14.82
N ALA A 65 6.42 6.82 -15.09
CA ALA A 65 7.59 6.70 -14.25
C ALA A 65 7.38 7.32 -12.86
N SER A 66 6.62 8.42 -12.78
CA SER A 66 6.21 9.03 -11.51
C SER A 66 5.33 8.09 -10.69
N LEU A 67 4.31 7.50 -11.33
CA LEU A 67 3.41 6.53 -10.71
C LEU A 67 4.18 5.32 -10.16
N LEU A 68 5.06 4.72 -10.96
CA LEU A 68 5.85 3.56 -10.54
C LEU A 68 6.78 3.86 -9.36
N ARG A 69 7.37 5.07 -9.31
CA ARG A 69 8.18 5.50 -8.16
C ARG A 69 7.34 5.73 -6.91
N MET A 70 6.14 6.27 -7.06
CA MET A 70 5.20 6.44 -5.95
C MET A 70 4.78 5.08 -5.38
N ASN A 71 4.44 4.12 -6.24
CA ASN A 71 4.10 2.76 -5.82
C ASN A 71 5.29 2.10 -5.14
N ALA A 72 6.50 2.21 -5.70
CA ALA A 72 7.71 1.67 -5.08
C ALA A 72 7.95 2.24 -3.67
N PHE A 73 7.78 3.56 -3.49
CA PHE A 73 7.82 4.19 -2.16
C PHE A 73 6.79 3.60 -1.20
N SER A 74 5.56 3.44 -1.67
CA SER A 74 4.48 2.85 -0.87
C SER A 74 4.77 1.39 -0.48
N HIS A 75 5.22 0.56 -1.43
CA HIS A 75 5.56 -0.86 -1.17
C HIS A 75 6.63 -0.99 -0.10
N GLY A 76 7.66 -0.13 -0.14
CA GLY A 76 8.69 -0.09 0.90
C GLY A 76 8.09 0.17 2.28
N ALA A 77 7.18 1.14 2.40
CA ALA A 77 6.51 1.42 3.67
C ALA A 77 5.68 0.24 4.17
N VAL A 78 4.91 -0.42 3.29
CA VAL A 78 4.11 -1.59 3.66
C VAL A 78 4.99 -2.78 4.07
N HIS A 79 6.07 -3.07 3.34
CA HIS A 79 6.99 -4.15 3.71
C HIS A 79 7.63 -3.91 5.08
N THR A 80 8.09 -2.68 5.36
CA THR A 80 8.58 -2.33 6.69
C THR A 80 7.50 -2.50 7.77
N LYS A 81 6.27 -2.06 7.51
CA LYS A 81 5.15 -2.25 8.43
C LYS A 81 4.95 -3.72 8.79
N LEU A 82 4.83 -4.58 7.78
CA LEU A 82 4.55 -6.00 7.97
C LEU A 82 5.71 -6.74 8.64
N LEU A 83 6.96 -6.35 8.35
CA LEU A 83 8.14 -6.85 9.07
C LEU A 83 8.10 -6.49 10.56
N ARG A 84 7.69 -5.27 10.90
CA ARG A 84 7.51 -4.83 12.29
C ARG A 84 6.37 -5.55 13.00
N CYS A 85 5.42 -6.13 12.26
CA CYS A 85 4.40 -7.03 12.80
C CYS A 85 4.89 -8.48 12.98
N GLY A 86 6.16 -8.79 12.64
CA GLY A 86 6.71 -10.14 12.72
C GLY A 86 6.25 -11.07 11.59
N ASP A 87 5.76 -10.52 10.47
CA ASP A 87 5.27 -11.32 9.35
C ASP A 87 6.43 -11.78 8.45
N TRP A 88 6.73 -13.08 8.45
CA TRP A 88 7.86 -13.62 7.66
C TRP A 88 7.62 -13.52 6.14
N VAL A 89 6.37 -13.50 5.70
CA VAL A 89 6.04 -13.34 4.27
C VAL A 89 6.48 -11.95 3.80
N ALA A 90 6.44 -10.95 4.67
CA ALA A 90 6.94 -9.62 4.36
C ALA A 90 8.44 -9.59 4.06
N LEU A 91 9.24 -10.45 4.72
CA LEU A 91 10.66 -10.59 4.40
C LEU A 91 10.85 -11.16 2.99
N VAL A 92 10.07 -12.18 2.63
CA VAL A 92 10.11 -12.76 1.28
C VAL A 92 9.75 -11.71 0.23
N LEU A 93 8.66 -10.98 0.44
CA LEU A 93 8.21 -9.92 -0.47
C LEU A 93 9.24 -8.78 -0.57
N LEU A 94 9.86 -8.40 0.54
CA LEU A 94 10.92 -7.39 0.55
C LEU A 94 12.12 -7.83 -0.29
N VAL A 95 12.58 -9.07 -0.10
CA VAL A 95 13.74 -9.61 -0.81
C VAL A 95 13.44 -9.76 -2.30
N GLU A 96 12.24 -10.22 -2.65
CA GLU A 96 11.80 -10.33 -4.04
C GLU A 96 11.76 -8.97 -4.73
N GLU A 97 11.16 -7.95 -4.10
CA GLU A 97 11.08 -6.60 -4.68
C GLU A 97 12.46 -5.95 -4.82
N LEU A 98 13.37 -6.13 -3.83
CA LEU A 98 14.75 -5.66 -3.93
C LEU A 98 15.49 -6.34 -5.08
N TRP A 99 15.38 -7.67 -5.16
CA TRP A 99 16.05 -8.46 -6.18
C TRP A 99 15.54 -8.13 -7.59
N SER A 100 14.23 -8.01 -7.74
CA SER A 100 13.56 -7.56 -8.97
C SER A 100 14.03 -6.15 -9.35
N SER A 101 14.05 -5.23 -8.39
CA SER A 101 14.51 -3.85 -8.61
C SER A 101 15.98 -3.78 -9.03
N LEU A 102 16.86 -4.59 -8.42
CA LEU A 102 18.28 -4.67 -8.78
C LEU A 102 18.48 -5.24 -10.19
N ARG A 103 17.75 -6.31 -10.55
CA ARG A 103 17.80 -6.91 -11.90
C ARG A 103 17.34 -5.95 -12.99
N LEU A 104 16.44 -5.02 -12.66
CA LEU A 104 15.94 -4.01 -13.59
C LEU A 104 16.87 -2.80 -13.72
N LEU A 105 17.92 -2.66 -12.90
CA LEU A 105 18.85 -1.55 -13.02
C LEU A 105 19.61 -1.60 -14.35
N ARG A 106 19.69 -0.44 -14.99
CA ARG A 106 20.45 -0.25 -16.24
C ARG A 106 21.35 0.97 -16.09
N PRO A 107 22.46 0.88 -15.35
CA PRO A 107 23.26 2.05 -14.94
C PRO A 107 23.80 2.84 -16.15
N LEU A 108 24.14 2.16 -17.24
CA LEU A 108 24.65 2.79 -18.46
C LEU A 108 23.55 3.33 -19.39
N ALA A 109 22.28 3.00 -19.15
CA ALA A 109 21.18 3.45 -20.00
C ALA A 109 21.01 4.98 -20.00
N GLY A 110 21.42 5.65 -18.93
CA GLY A 110 21.41 7.11 -18.81
C GLY A 110 22.27 7.81 -19.87
N LEU A 111 23.37 7.18 -20.31
CA LEU A 111 24.22 7.70 -21.38
C LEU A 111 23.51 7.78 -22.74
N ALA A 112 22.45 6.97 -22.91
CA ALA A 112 21.62 6.94 -24.11
C ALA A 112 20.26 7.65 -23.91
N GLY A 113 20.11 8.45 -22.85
CA GLY A 113 18.83 9.10 -22.51
C GLY A 113 17.71 8.12 -22.14
N LYS A 114 18.04 6.87 -21.81
CA LYS A 114 17.09 5.81 -21.46
C LYS A 114 16.96 5.66 -19.94
N PRO A 115 15.81 5.18 -19.43
CA PRO A 115 15.60 5.02 -18.00
C PRO A 115 16.57 4.00 -17.38
N THR A 116 17.22 4.40 -16.29
CA THR A 116 18.17 3.57 -15.52
C THR A 116 17.49 2.69 -14.48
N ASN A 117 16.22 2.95 -14.17
CA ASN A 117 15.44 2.38 -13.07
C ASN A 117 15.98 2.65 -11.64
N ALA A 118 17.10 3.36 -11.49
CA ALA A 118 17.66 3.71 -10.19
C ALA A 118 16.67 4.51 -9.31
N GLY A 119 15.89 5.40 -9.92
CA GLY A 119 14.87 6.17 -9.21
C GLY A 119 13.78 5.31 -8.55
N ARG A 120 13.41 4.15 -9.13
CA ARG A 120 12.45 3.21 -8.54
C ARG A 120 13.04 2.56 -7.29
N LEU A 121 14.25 2.02 -7.40
CA LEU A 121 14.95 1.40 -6.27
C LEU A 121 15.17 2.40 -5.13
N LEU A 122 15.61 3.62 -5.44
CA LEU A 122 15.77 4.69 -4.45
C LEU A 122 14.45 5.06 -3.78
N SER A 123 13.35 5.14 -4.54
CA SER A 123 12.01 5.36 -3.97
C SER A 123 11.60 4.24 -3.03
N TYR A 124 11.83 2.98 -3.41
CA TYR A 124 11.56 1.82 -2.56
C TYR A 124 12.34 1.86 -1.24
N CYS A 125 13.66 2.10 -1.30
CA CYS A 125 14.47 2.23 -0.09
C CYS A 125 14.04 3.41 0.80
N ARG A 126 13.62 4.54 0.20
CA ARG A 126 13.03 5.65 0.96
C ARG A 126 11.71 5.26 1.62
N GLY A 127 10.90 4.46 0.96
CA GLY A 127 9.69 3.88 1.51
C GLY A 127 9.97 3.00 2.73
N LEU A 128 10.95 2.10 2.60
CA LEU A 128 11.40 1.25 3.70
C LEU A 128 11.79 2.09 4.92
N ALA A 129 12.60 3.13 4.71
CA ALA A 129 13.04 4.04 5.76
C ALA A 129 11.86 4.82 6.38
N ALA A 130 10.97 5.39 5.56
CA ALA A 130 9.83 6.16 6.02
C ALA A 130 8.82 5.30 6.82
N GLY A 131 8.65 4.02 6.46
CA GLY A 131 7.79 3.08 7.17
C GLY A 131 8.21 2.78 8.61
N TRP A 132 9.39 3.22 9.06
CA TRP A 132 9.79 3.13 10.47
C TRP A 132 9.24 4.24 11.35
N ALA A 133 8.87 5.39 10.78
CA ALA A 133 8.47 6.56 11.55
C ALA A 133 7.09 6.42 12.23
N PRO A 134 6.01 6.00 11.54
CA PRO A 134 4.71 5.86 12.21
C PRO A 134 4.67 4.64 13.14
N PRO A 135 3.91 4.70 14.25
CA PRO A 135 3.65 3.52 15.07
C PRO A 135 2.84 2.49 14.27
N VAL A 136 3.00 1.21 14.60
CA VAL A 136 2.30 0.10 13.95
C VAL A 136 1.52 -0.67 15.02
N ASP A 137 0.29 -1.02 14.68
CA ASP A 137 -0.52 -1.94 15.46
C ASP A 137 -0.35 -3.36 14.92
N ALA A 138 0.32 -4.23 15.69
CA ALA A 138 0.57 -5.61 15.27
C ALA A 138 -0.73 -6.46 15.21
N GLY A 139 -1.76 -6.11 15.97
CA GLY A 139 -3.03 -6.84 16.00
C GLY A 139 -3.82 -6.66 14.71
N THR A 140 -3.89 -5.42 14.21
CA THR A 140 -4.58 -5.09 12.95
C THR A 140 -3.64 -5.07 11.73
N ARG A 141 -2.32 -5.13 11.95
CA ARG A 141 -1.26 -4.96 10.94
C ARG A 141 -1.38 -3.63 10.16
N THR A 142 -1.79 -2.56 10.84
CA THR A 142 -1.94 -1.22 10.25
C THR A 142 -1.02 -0.21 10.92
N PHE A 143 -0.67 0.86 10.21
CA PHE A 143 -0.10 2.02 10.85
C PHE A 143 -1.13 2.68 11.79
N ARG A 144 -0.64 3.36 12.82
CA ARG A 144 -1.45 4.22 13.67
C ARG A 144 -1.35 5.66 13.17
N PRO A 145 -2.47 6.31 12.85
CA PRO A 145 -2.47 7.73 12.51
C PRO A 145 -1.86 8.55 13.63
N SER A 146 -1.08 9.57 13.26
CA SER A 146 -0.66 10.57 14.23
C SER A 146 -1.89 11.32 14.74
N SER A 147 -1.97 11.57 16.05
CA SER A 147 -3.11 12.23 16.71
C SER A 147 -3.44 13.62 16.17
N ALA A 148 -2.55 14.20 15.35
CA ALA A 148 -2.71 15.50 14.71
C ALA A 148 -3.69 15.50 13.51
N THR A 149 -4.09 14.33 13.01
CA THR A 149 -5.05 14.22 11.90
C THR A 149 -6.36 13.64 12.42
N SER A 150 -7.10 14.43 13.21
CA SER A 150 -8.51 14.19 13.45
C SER A 150 -9.24 14.29 12.11
N SER A 151 -9.51 13.14 11.50
CA SER A 151 -10.27 13.07 10.27
C SER A 151 -11.71 13.52 10.53
N PRO A 152 -12.36 14.31 9.66
CA PRO A 152 -13.75 14.71 9.81
C PRO A 152 -14.75 13.53 9.89
N LEU A 153 -14.32 12.30 9.59
CA LEU A 153 -15.12 11.09 9.81
C LEU A 153 -15.19 10.66 11.29
N GLN A 154 -14.21 11.05 12.10
CA GLN A 154 -14.22 10.78 13.54
C GLN A 154 -15.29 11.62 14.25
N SER A 155 -15.54 12.85 13.78
CA SER A 155 -16.61 13.70 14.30
C SER A 155 -18.01 13.24 13.89
N LEU A 156 -18.15 12.60 12.72
CA LEU A 156 -19.40 12.00 12.25
C LEU A 156 -19.78 10.72 13.02
N ARG A 157 -18.80 9.95 13.48
CA ARG A 157 -19.05 8.77 14.33
C ARG A 157 -19.47 9.17 15.75
N SER A 158 -18.92 10.24 16.31
CA SER A 158 -19.35 10.73 17.62
C SER A 158 -20.78 11.28 17.63
N SER A 159 -21.28 11.83 16.51
CA SER A 159 -22.64 12.39 16.42
C SER A 159 -23.73 11.37 16.08
N SER A 160 -23.38 10.15 15.67
CA SER A 160 -24.36 9.12 15.26
C SER A 160 -24.83 8.21 16.41
N THR A 161 -24.33 8.42 17.64
CA THR A 161 -24.65 7.57 18.81
C THR A 161 -25.89 8.05 19.57
N GLU A 162 -26.56 9.11 19.10
CA GLU A 162 -27.77 9.65 19.72
C GLU A 162 -28.98 9.39 18.80
N ALA A 163 -29.32 8.11 18.63
CA ALA A 163 -30.65 7.76 18.15
C ALA A 163 -31.61 7.87 19.36
N PRO A 164 -32.74 8.61 19.23
CA PRO A 164 -33.69 8.71 20.32
C PRO A 164 -34.28 7.33 20.61
N GLN A 165 -34.17 6.90 21.86
CA GLN A 165 -34.88 5.72 22.39
C GLN A 165 -36.40 6.00 22.32
N PRO A 166 -37.23 5.00 21.98
CA PRO A 166 -38.69 5.15 21.89
C PRO A 166 -39.36 5.46 23.24
#